data_AF-A0A9Q4KLI0-F1
#
_entry.id   AF-A0A9Q4KLI0-F1
#
_cell.length_a   1.000
_cell.length_b   1.000
_cell.length_c   1.000
_cell.angle_alpha   90.00
_cell.angle_beta   90.00
_cell.angle_gamma   90.00
#
_symmetry.space_group_name_H-M   'P 1'
#
loop_
_entity.id
_entity.type
_entity.pdbx_description
1 polymer ?
#
loop_
_entity_poly.entity_id
_entity_poly.type
_entity_poly.pdbx_seq_one_letter_code
_entity_poly.pdbx_strand_id
1 'polypeptide(L)'
;MRVKIFNLAKIQISIIIFLTFISDFIRFLTQDKFIHFSIMCLLFIFILANIIYKKFILNRIVLYLLCLFITMFICHLINLEVNLRASILFLSYSVVFLLLADYITEKDINLNVKISFWTLVILYVFFILSAFRYGLSPDSVNSYLNHFSRNILAAMFLFHQILYSSFYFKKNAKLPIVTTIFTFIISIFCYGRSGIFYSFILLFFSIAYNAKGKNTYKYILTFIFFLSLIFLFLLKEQILLLIQNSTNFKYGLDSPRFSIIEEYFKSFSFYNFIFGLDLSELKTIQLYDNNTHNFLLQSHSQFGIFFIIFIIFIIFIIFKYMFKKKKYVYLVFTLILLSRGLIDTIVLFANFDFILYIILLISIKEKKCRFR
;
A
#
# COMPACT_ATOMS: atom_id res chain seq x y z
N MET A 1 22.78 22.82 -27.90
CA MET A 1 21.54 22.03 -28.12
C MET A 1 21.42 20.80 -27.21
N ARG A 2 22.45 19.95 -27.06
CA ARG A 2 22.41 18.72 -26.23
C ARG A 2 22.06 18.92 -24.74
N VAL A 3 22.56 19.98 -24.10
CA VAL A 3 22.25 20.28 -22.68
C VAL A 3 20.76 20.59 -22.46
N LYS A 4 20.12 21.33 -23.38
CA LYS A 4 18.69 21.65 -23.29
C LYS A 4 17.81 20.40 -23.43
N ILE A 5 18.16 19.48 -24.34
CA ILE A 5 17.44 18.22 -24.56
C ILE A 5 17.51 17.32 -23.31
N PHE A 6 18.67 17.25 -22.66
CA PHE A 6 18.85 16.46 -21.44
C PHE A 6 17.98 16.96 -20.27
N ASN A 7 17.86 18.29 -20.13
CA ASN A 7 17.02 18.89 -19.09
C ASN A 7 15.53 18.62 -19.31
N LEU A 8 15.04 18.68 -20.56
CA LEU A 8 13.65 18.37 -20.89
C LEU A 8 13.26 16.93 -20.55
N ALA A 9 14.10 15.96 -20.89
CA ALA A 9 13.85 14.55 -20.55
C ALA A 9 13.80 14.33 -19.03
N LYS A 10 14.68 14.99 -18.26
CA LYS A 10 14.67 14.91 -16.80
C LYS A 10 13.39 15.50 -16.20
N ILE A 11 12.91 16.63 -16.74
CA ILE A 11 11.64 17.25 -16.31
C ILE A 11 10.46 16.32 -16.59
N GLN A 12 10.36 15.76 -17.80
CA GLN A 12 9.28 14.82 -18.16
C GLN A 12 9.23 13.61 -17.21
N ILE A 13 10.39 13.02 -16.94
CA ILE A 13 10.50 11.90 -15.99
C ILE A 13 10.03 12.32 -14.59
N SER A 14 10.42 13.51 -14.14
CA SER A 14 10.03 14.02 -12.83
C SER A 14 8.52 14.20 -12.70
N ILE A 15 7.89 14.76 -13.74
CA ILE A 15 6.43 14.94 -13.80
C ILE A 15 5.72 13.59 -13.71
N ILE A 16 6.23 12.57 -14.40
CA ILE A 16 5.57 11.26 -14.47
C ILE A 16 5.68 10.49 -13.16
N ILE A 17 6.84 10.54 -12.51
CA ILE A 17 7.02 9.99 -11.17
C ILE A 17 6.09 10.71 -10.19
N PHE A 18 6.03 12.04 -10.27
CA PHE A 18 5.16 12.84 -9.41
C PHE A 18 3.68 12.52 -9.63
N LEU A 19 3.23 12.47 -10.89
CA LEU A 19 1.87 12.09 -11.27
C LEU A 19 1.52 10.70 -10.79
N THR A 20 2.43 9.74 -10.91
CA THR A 20 2.23 8.38 -10.38
C THR A 20 1.96 8.44 -8.88
N PHE A 21 2.82 9.13 -8.11
CA PHE A 21 2.70 9.16 -6.65
C PHE A 21 1.47 9.95 -6.18
N ILE A 22 1.06 11.01 -6.87
CA ILE A 22 -0.09 11.82 -6.46
C ILE A 22 -1.42 11.31 -7.04
N SER A 23 -1.40 10.41 -8.03
CA SER A 23 -2.60 9.97 -8.75
C SER A 23 -3.68 9.39 -7.85
N ASP A 24 -3.29 8.65 -6.81
CA ASP A 24 -4.22 8.09 -5.82
C ASP A 24 -4.87 9.18 -5.00
N PHE A 25 -4.08 10.16 -4.57
CA PHE A 25 -4.58 11.30 -3.82
C PHE A 25 -5.57 12.11 -4.66
N ILE A 26 -5.27 12.34 -5.94
CA ILE A 26 -6.20 12.98 -6.88
C ILE A 26 -7.50 12.17 -6.96
N ARG A 27 -7.43 10.85 -7.12
CA ARG A 27 -8.61 9.97 -7.15
C ARG A 27 -9.46 10.13 -5.89
N PHE A 28 -8.84 10.15 -4.72
CA PHE A 28 -9.57 10.29 -3.46
C PHE A 28 -10.21 11.67 -3.30
N LEU A 29 -9.56 12.73 -3.80
CA LEU A 29 -10.10 14.09 -3.76
C LEU A 29 -11.24 14.32 -4.74
N THR A 30 -11.09 13.88 -5.99
CA THR A 30 -12.09 14.14 -7.04
C THR A 30 -13.24 13.15 -7.01
N GLN A 31 -13.02 11.95 -6.45
CA GLN A 31 -13.90 10.78 -6.54
C GLN A 31 -14.19 10.33 -7.98
N ASP A 32 -13.56 10.97 -8.95
CA ASP A 32 -13.82 10.74 -10.35
C ASP A 32 -12.90 9.63 -10.85
N LYS A 33 -13.50 8.46 -11.05
CA LYS A 33 -12.84 7.28 -11.60
C LYS A 33 -12.31 7.54 -13.01
N PHE A 34 -12.96 8.42 -13.79
CA PHE A 34 -12.54 8.76 -15.14
C PHE A 34 -11.24 9.56 -15.15
N ILE A 35 -11.12 10.60 -14.31
CA ILE A 35 -9.88 11.39 -14.20
C ILE A 35 -8.70 10.48 -13.85
N HIS A 36 -8.86 9.62 -12.86
CA HIS A 36 -7.81 8.69 -12.45
C HIS A 36 -7.46 7.69 -13.57
N PHE A 37 -8.47 7.14 -14.25
CA PHE A 37 -8.26 6.28 -15.41
C PHE A 37 -7.50 6.98 -16.54
N SER A 38 -7.87 8.22 -16.88
CA SER A 38 -7.17 9.02 -17.90
C SER A 38 -5.70 9.24 -17.54
N ILE A 39 -5.39 9.55 -16.27
CA ILE A 39 -4.01 9.66 -15.78
C ILE A 39 -3.28 8.33 -16.00
N MET A 40 -3.90 7.20 -15.67
CA MET A 40 -3.29 5.87 -15.85
C MET A 40 -3.05 5.53 -17.32
N CYS A 41 -3.98 5.84 -18.22
CA CYS A 41 -3.78 5.67 -19.66
C CYS A 41 -2.60 6.52 -20.18
N LEU A 42 -2.48 7.77 -19.74
CA LEU A 42 -1.36 8.63 -20.11
C LEU A 42 -0.02 8.08 -19.61
N LEU A 43 0.03 7.59 -18.36
CA LEU A 43 1.21 6.94 -17.80
C LEU A 43 1.56 5.67 -18.59
N PHE A 44 0.58 4.86 -18.95
CA PHE A 44 0.78 3.65 -19.76
C PHE A 44 1.37 3.97 -21.14
N ILE A 45 0.76 4.90 -21.88
CA ILE A 45 1.23 5.31 -23.21
C ILE A 45 2.67 5.80 -23.14
N PHE A 46 3.00 6.61 -22.13
CA PHE A 46 4.37 7.09 -21.95
C PHE A 46 5.37 5.95 -21.74
N ILE A 47 5.03 4.97 -20.90
CA ILE A 47 5.89 3.83 -20.62
C ILE A 47 6.08 2.99 -21.87
N LEU A 48 5.00 2.68 -22.58
CA LEU A 48 5.06 1.94 -23.85
C LEU A 48 5.97 2.64 -24.85
N ALA A 49 5.82 3.96 -25.02
CA ALA A 49 6.68 4.74 -25.89
C ALA A 49 8.16 4.64 -25.47
N ASN A 50 8.46 4.67 -24.16
CA ASN A 50 9.82 4.50 -23.67
C ASN A 50 10.36 3.07 -23.90
N ILE A 51 9.54 2.04 -23.72
CA ILE A 51 9.92 0.64 -23.94
C ILE A 51 10.28 0.44 -25.41
N ILE A 52 9.40 0.89 -26.31
CA ILE A 52 9.59 0.79 -27.77
C ILE A 52 10.84 1.57 -28.21
N TYR A 53 10.96 2.83 -27.78
CA TYR A 53 12.06 3.71 -28.22
C TYR A 53 13.43 3.26 -27.70
N LYS A 54 13.50 2.78 -26.45
CA LYS A 54 14.79 2.45 -25.80
C LYS A 54 15.19 0.98 -25.90
N LYS A 55 14.42 0.15 -26.61
CA LYS A 55 14.59 -1.32 -26.62
C LYS A 55 14.75 -1.87 -25.20
N PHE A 56 13.88 -1.42 -24.30
CA PHE A 56 13.99 -1.69 -22.89
C PHE A 56 13.84 -3.19 -22.62
N ILE A 57 14.88 -3.83 -22.07
CA ILE A 57 14.85 -5.26 -21.76
C ILE A 57 14.26 -5.44 -20.37
N LEU A 58 13.04 -5.95 -20.30
CA LEU A 58 12.35 -6.23 -19.04
C LEU A 58 13.11 -7.28 -18.22
N ASN A 59 13.13 -7.09 -16.90
CA ASN A 59 13.65 -8.10 -15.98
C ASN A 59 12.77 -9.37 -16.06
N ARG A 60 13.39 -10.57 -16.00
CA ARG A 60 12.67 -11.86 -15.97
C ARG A 60 11.56 -11.91 -14.92
N ILE A 61 11.76 -11.31 -13.74
CA ILE A 61 10.72 -11.27 -12.70
C ILE A 61 9.54 -10.40 -13.10
N VAL A 62 9.79 -9.26 -13.77
CA VAL A 62 8.72 -8.42 -14.30
C VAL A 62 7.94 -9.18 -15.37
N LEU A 63 8.63 -9.92 -16.24
CA LEU A 63 7.97 -10.78 -17.23
C LEU A 63 7.09 -11.85 -16.56
N TYR A 64 7.58 -12.54 -15.53
CA TYR A 64 6.78 -13.51 -14.79
C TYR A 64 5.54 -12.89 -14.14
N LEU A 65 5.67 -11.70 -13.54
CA LEU A 65 4.54 -10.97 -12.97
C LEU A 65 3.53 -10.53 -14.04
N LEU A 66 3.99 -10.09 -15.22
CA LEU A 66 3.11 -9.76 -16.34
C LEU A 66 2.34 -10.99 -16.83
N CYS A 67 3.01 -12.14 -16.97
CA CYS A 67 2.35 -13.39 -17.31
C CYS A 67 1.29 -13.76 -16.26
N LEU A 68 1.61 -13.62 -14.96
CA LEU A 68 0.65 -13.87 -13.89
C LEU A 68 -0.57 -12.94 -13.98
N PHE A 69 -0.37 -11.64 -14.21
CA PHE A 69 -1.49 -10.71 -14.39
C PHE A 69 -2.36 -11.05 -15.59
N ILE A 70 -1.77 -11.44 -16.72
CA ILE A 70 -2.51 -11.90 -17.89
C ILE A 70 -3.34 -13.15 -17.54
N THR A 71 -2.76 -14.13 -16.84
CA THR A 71 -3.50 -15.33 -16.42
C THR A 71 -4.63 -15.01 -15.45
N MET A 72 -4.41 -14.09 -14.50
CA MET A 72 -5.45 -13.64 -13.57
C MET A 72 -6.60 -12.94 -14.31
N PHE A 73 -6.28 -12.13 -15.33
CA PHE A 73 -7.28 -11.49 -16.17
C PHE A 73 -8.09 -12.50 -16.98
N ILE A 74 -7.44 -13.49 -17.60
CA ILE A 74 -8.15 -14.55 -18.34
C ILE A 74 -9.10 -15.31 -17.41
N CYS A 75 -8.67 -15.62 -16.18
CA CYS A 75 -9.53 -16.31 -15.22
C CYS A 75 -10.71 -15.48 -14.77
N HIS A 76 -10.50 -14.17 -14.59
CA HIS A 76 -11.58 -13.25 -14.33
C HIS A 76 -12.59 -13.19 -15.49
N LEU A 77 -12.13 -13.19 -16.74
CA LEU A 77 -13.02 -13.20 -17.91
C LEU A 77 -13.87 -14.47 -18.00
N ILE A 78 -13.33 -15.60 -17.55
CA ILE A 78 -14.07 -16.88 -17.48
C ILE A 78 -15.14 -16.83 -16.39
N ASN A 79 -14.90 -16.08 -15.32
CA ASN A 79 -15.88 -15.79 -14.27
C ASN A 79 -16.88 -14.71 -14.76
N LEU A 80 -17.67 -15.07 -15.79
CA LEU A 80 -18.50 -14.20 -16.63
C LEU A 80 -19.58 -13.39 -15.88
N GLU A 81 -19.84 -13.70 -14.61
CA GLU A 81 -20.79 -12.95 -13.77
C GLU A 81 -20.18 -11.66 -13.19
N VAL A 82 -18.85 -11.52 -13.27
CA VAL A 82 -18.14 -10.40 -12.67
C VAL A 82 -18.05 -9.20 -13.63
N ASN A 83 -18.12 -8.00 -13.06
CA ASN A 83 -18.11 -6.72 -13.78
C ASN A 83 -16.84 -6.54 -14.63
N LEU A 84 -16.94 -6.87 -15.93
CA LEU A 84 -15.86 -6.79 -16.93
C LEU A 84 -15.06 -5.48 -16.85
N ARG A 85 -15.75 -4.35 -16.63
CA ARG A 85 -15.11 -3.03 -16.53
C ARG A 85 -14.15 -2.96 -15.35
N ALA A 86 -14.52 -3.51 -14.20
CA ALA A 86 -13.68 -3.54 -13.01
C ALA A 86 -12.41 -4.36 -13.26
N SER A 87 -12.51 -5.52 -13.90
CA SER A 87 -11.33 -6.33 -14.24
C SER A 87 -10.38 -5.68 -15.22
N ILE A 88 -10.89 -5.03 -16.26
CA ILE A 88 -10.05 -4.29 -17.21
C ILE A 88 -9.30 -3.18 -16.45
N LEU A 89 -9.99 -2.49 -15.54
CA LEU A 89 -9.37 -1.47 -14.69
C LEU A 89 -8.30 -2.08 -13.79
N PHE A 90 -8.58 -3.16 -13.06
CA PHE A 90 -7.60 -3.81 -12.18
C PHE A 90 -6.38 -4.32 -12.93
N LEU A 91 -6.57 -5.03 -14.06
CA LEU A 91 -5.45 -5.50 -14.86
C LEU A 91 -4.61 -4.33 -15.37
N SER A 92 -5.27 -3.31 -15.92
CA SER A 92 -4.56 -2.14 -16.45
C SER A 92 -3.76 -1.46 -15.34
N TYR A 93 -4.30 -1.31 -14.13
CA TYR A 93 -3.57 -0.76 -12.99
C TYR A 93 -2.38 -1.62 -12.59
N SER A 94 -2.57 -2.93 -12.40
CA SER A 94 -1.48 -3.82 -11.99
C SER A 94 -0.33 -3.84 -13.02
N VAL A 95 -0.65 -3.88 -14.31
CA VAL A 95 0.35 -3.84 -15.39
C VAL A 95 1.05 -2.48 -15.42
N VAL A 96 0.30 -1.38 -15.41
CA VAL A 96 0.85 -0.01 -15.44
C VAL A 96 1.74 0.23 -14.23
N PHE A 97 1.28 -0.09 -13.03
CA PHE A 97 2.02 0.08 -11.79
C PHE A 97 3.28 -0.77 -11.72
N LEU A 98 3.24 -2.01 -12.24
CA LEU A 98 4.44 -2.86 -12.30
C LEU A 98 5.48 -2.27 -13.25
N LEU A 99 5.08 -1.84 -14.44
CA LEU A 99 5.99 -1.24 -15.42
C LEU A 99 6.52 0.11 -14.94
N LEU A 100 5.69 0.93 -14.28
CA LEU A 100 6.10 2.17 -13.63
C LEU A 100 7.11 1.87 -12.53
N ALA A 101 6.85 0.91 -11.66
CA ALA A 101 7.78 0.52 -10.60
C ALA A 101 9.14 0.11 -11.20
N ASP A 102 9.15 -0.71 -12.25
CA ASP A 102 10.38 -1.12 -12.91
C ASP A 102 11.14 0.07 -13.51
N TYR A 103 10.42 0.95 -14.21
CA TYR A 103 10.98 2.18 -14.77
C TYR A 103 11.57 3.10 -13.69
N ILE A 104 10.82 3.37 -12.62
CA ILE A 104 11.20 4.27 -11.52
C ILE A 104 12.41 3.73 -10.76
N THR A 105 12.47 2.42 -10.51
CA THR A 105 13.57 1.82 -9.73
C THR A 105 14.94 1.93 -10.39
N GLU A 106 14.98 2.16 -11.71
CA GLU A 106 16.20 2.37 -12.51
C GLU A 106 16.60 3.83 -12.67
N LYS A 107 15.70 4.77 -12.34
CA LYS A 107 16.01 6.20 -12.43
C LYS A 107 16.90 6.68 -11.30
N ASP A 108 17.39 7.91 -11.47
CA ASP A 108 18.22 8.64 -10.51
C ASP A 108 17.57 8.61 -9.12
N ILE A 109 18.25 7.94 -8.19
CA ILE A 109 17.79 7.79 -6.82
C ILE A 109 17.60 9.15 -6.13
N ASN A 110 18.40 10.17 -6.49
CA ASN A 110 18.25 11.51 -5.92
C ASN A 110 16.92 12.14 -6.33
N LEU A 111 16.51 11.93 -7.58
CA LEU A 111 15.24 12.41 -8.09
C LEU A 111 14.08 11.71 -7.38
N ASN A 112 14.13 10.38 -7.25
CA ASN A 112 13.09 9.61 -6.58
C ASN A 112 12.92 10.01 -5.10
N VAL A 113 14.03 10.22 -4.37
CA VAL A 113 14.00 10.72 -2.98
C VAL A 113 13.35 12.09 -2.92
N LYS A 114 13.73 13.02 -3.82
CA LYS A 114 13.17 14.38 -3.83
C LYS A 114 11.66 14.35 -4.13
N ILE A 115 11.24 13.61 -5.15
CA ILE A 115 9.82 13.58 -5.54
C ILE A 115 8.97 12.91 -4.47
N SER A 116 9.38 11.75 -3.95
CA SER A 116 8.64 11.09 -2.86
C SER A 116 8.55 11.93 -1.59
N PHE A 117 9.59 12.70 -1.26
CA PHE A 117 9.55 13.68 -0.17
C PHE A 117 8.51 14.78 -0.41
N TRP A 118 8.53 15.41 -1.58
CA TRP A 118 7.59 16.49 -1.89
C TRP A 118 6.14 16.00 -1.99
N THR A 119 5.91 14.80 -2.53
CA THR A 119 4.57 14.18 -2.48
C THR A 119 4.10 14.05 -1.03
N LEU A 120 4.94 13.54 -0.14
CA LEU A 120 4.61 13.38 1.27
C LEU A 120 4.34 14.74 1.96
N VAL A 121 5.15 15.77 1.66
CA VAL A 121 4.92 17.14 2.16
C VAL A 121 3.58 17.69 1.68
N ILE A 122 3.19 17.49 0.42
CA ILE A 122 1.89 17.92 -0.10
C ILE A 122 0.76 17.25 0.67
N LEU A 123 0.87 15.95 0.96
CA LEU A 123 -0.12 15.25 1.77
C LEU A 123 -0.19 15.83 3.19
N TYR A 124 0.94 16.15 3.83
CA TYR A 124 0.95 16.78 5.15
C TYR A 124 0.28 18.17 5.15
N VAL A 125 0.61 19.00 4.15
CA VAL A 125 -0.01 20.30 3.97
C VAL A 125 -1.52 20.15 3.78
N PHE A 126 -1.95 19.20 2.94
CA PHE A 126 -3.38 18.90 2.77
C PHE A 126 -4.06 18.55 4.09
N PHE A 127 -3.45 17.68 4.91
CA PHE A 127 -4.01 17.30 6.21
C PHE A 127 -4.16 18.52 7.13
N ILE A 128 -3.13 19.35 7.21
CA ILE A 128 -3.11 20.54 8.05
C ILE A 128 -4.19 21.54 7.58
N LEU A 129 -4.28 21.81 6.29
CA LEU A 129 -5.30 22.71 5.73
C LEU A 129 -6.72 22.17 5.96
N SER A 130 -6.91 20.85 5.82
CA SER A 130 -8.20 20.20 6.10
C SER A 130 -8.55 20.26 7.58
N ALA A 131 -7.56 20.14 8.48
CA ALA A 131 -7.74 20.30 9.92
C ALA A 131 -8.13 21.71 10.31
N PHE A 132 -7.53 22.73 9.70
CA PHE A 132 -7.96 24.11 9.91
C PHE A 132 -9.39 24.38 9.41
N ARG A 133 -9.80 23.72 8.32
CA ARG A 133 -11.13 23.92 7.71
C ARG A 133 -12.25 23.17 8.43
N TYR A 134 -12.02 21.90 8.77
CA TYR A 134 -13.07 21.00 9.25
C TYR A 134 -12.93 20.61 10.73
N GLY A 135 -11.76 20.85 11.34
CA GLY A 135 -11.44 20.44 12.71
C GLY A 135 -10.81 19.04 12.82
N LEU A 136 -10.39 18.66 14.03
CA LEU A 136 -9.68 17.40 14.33
C LEU A 136 -10.56 16.35 15.03
N SER A 137 -11.87 16.54 15.07
CA SER A 137 -12.79 15.52 15.63
C SER A 137 -12.82 14.28 14.74
N PRO A 138 -13.14 13.08 15.26
CA PRO A 138 -13.23 11.87 14.45
C PRO A 138 -14.18 11.98 13.25
N ASP A 139 -15.26 12.76 13.38
CA ASP A 139 -16.25 13.01 12.33
C ASP A 139 -15.75 14.07 11.34
N SER A 140 -15.08 15.11 11.85
CA SER A 140 -14.38 16.11 11.01
C SER A 140 -13.34 15.46 10.10
N VAL A 141 -12.55 14.50 10.60
CA VAL A 141 -11.51 13.86 9.78
C VAL A 141 -12.11 12.99 8.66
N ASN A 142 -13.29 12.40 8.88
CA ASN A 142 -14.01 11.70 7.82
C ASN A 142 -14.49 12.63 6.69
N SER A 143 -14.63 13.95 6.95
CA SER A 143 -14.98 14.91 5.90
C SER A 143 -13.79 15.42 5.08
N TYR A 144 -12.55 14.98 5.39
CA TYR A 144 -11.37 15.39 4.61
C TYR A 144 -11.37 14.74 3.23
N LEU A 145 -11.82 13.49 3.15
CA LEU A 145 -12.00 12.73 1.92
C LEU A 145 -13.44 12.26 1.87
N ASN A 146 -14.28 12.97 1.12
CA ASN A 146 -15.69 12.63 0.97
C ASN A 146 -15.84 11.12 0.60
N HIS A 147 -16.79 10.43 1.22
CA HIS A 147 -17.07 8.99 1.03
C HIS A 147 -15.95 8.01 1.39
N PHE A 148 -14.81 8.47 1.92
CA PHE A 148 -13.74 7.60 2.38
C PHE A 148 -13.58 7.69 3.88
N SER A 149 -13.33 6.55 4.51
CA SER A 149 -13.05 6.54 5.95
C SER A 149 -11.69 7.16 6.26
N ARG A 150 -11.55 7.78 7.43
CA ARG A 150 -10.27 8.22 8.00
C ARG A 150 -9.18 7.15 8.06
N ASN A 151 -9.55 5.86 8.01
CA ASN A 151 -8.58 4.74 7.94
C ASN A 151 -7.84 4.67 6.60
N ILE A 152 -8.50 5.07 5.50
CA ILE A 152 -7.89 5.17 4.18
C ILE A 152 -6.91 6.34 4.16
N LEU A 153 -7.30 7.46 4.74
CA LEU A 153 -6.44 8.63 4.91
C LEU A 153 -5.15 8.25 5.66
N ALA A 154 -5.26 7.61 6.83
CA ALA A 154 -4.11 7.12 7.60
C ALA A 154 -3.21 6.16 6.78
N ALA A 155 -3.82 5.25 6.02
CA ALA A 155 -3.07 4.31 5.19
C ALA A 155 -2.33 5.01 4.05
N MET A 156 -2.92 6.03 3.42
CA MET A 156 -2.28 6.82 2.38
C MET A 156 -0.99 7.48 2.90
N PHE A 157 -1.02 8.08 4.09
CA PHE A 157 0.17 8.65 4.74
C PHE A 157 1.22 7.58 5.05
N LEU A 158 0.79 6.45 5.60
CA LEU A 158 1.68 5.32 5.92
C LEU A 158 2.40 4.81 4.67
N PHE A 159 1.66 4.60 3.58
CA PHE A 159 2.21 4.01 2.36
C PHE A 159 3.17 4.98 1.66
N HIS A 160 2.83 6.27 1.59
CA HIS A 160 3.74 7.29 1.07
C HIS A 160 4.99 7.49 1.94
N GLN A 161 4.85 7.38 3.26
CA GLN A 161 6.00 7.37 4.17
C GLN A 161 6.90 6.16 3.91
N ILE A 162 6.34 4.97 3.66
CA ILE A 162 7.11 3.77 3.30
C ILE A 162 7.82 3.96 1.95
N LEU A 163 7.15 4.53 0.95
CA LEU A 163 7.74 4.85 -0.35
C LEU A 163 8.95 5.79 -0.20
N TYR A 164 8.76 6.91 0.50
CA TYR A 164 9.85 7.86 0.78
C TYR A 164 10.99 7.19 1.56
N SER A 165 10.66 6.42 2.60
CA SER A 165 11.64 5.70 3.43
C SER A 165 12.44 4.68 2.60
N SER A 166 11.82 4.04 1.63
CA SER A 166 12.47 3.06 0.74
C SER A 166 13.54 3.70 -0.14
N PHE A 167 13.23 4.84 -0.77
CA PHE A 167 14.22 5.57 -1.55
C PHE A 167 15.28 6.25 -0.68
N TYR A 168 14.88 6.83 0.45
CA TYR A 168 15.79 7.47 1.39
C TYR A 168 16.79 6.45 1.96
N PHE A 169 16.32 5.24 2.28
CA PHE A 169 17.18 4.14 2.72
C PHE A 169 18.15 3.70 1.63
N LYS A 170 17.66 3.45 0.41
CA LYS A 170 18.50 3.08 -0.74
C LYS A 170 19.61 4.10 -1.00
N LYS A 171 19.33 5.40 -0.78
CA LYS A 171 20.31 6.49 -0.96
C LYS A 171 21.29 6.61 0.20
N ASN A 172 20.79 6.63 1.44
CA ASN A 172 21.54 7.10 2.61
C ASN A 172 21.91 5.99 3.60
N ALA A 173 21.44 4.76 3.37
CA ALA A 173 21.53 3.64 4.32
C ALA A 173 21.00 3.96 5.74
N LYS A 174 20.12 4.95 5.85
CA LYS A 174 19.45 5.42 7.07
C LYS A 174 17.94 5.55 6.82
N LEU A 175 17.15 5.60 7.88
CA LEU A 175 15.70 5.81 7.81
C LEU A 175 15.32 7.24 8.21
N PRO A 176 14.31 7.86 7.57
CA PRO A 176 13.93 9.24 7.86
C PRO A 176 13.04 9.33 9.10
N ILE A 177 13.64 9.59 10.27
CA ILE A 177 12.91 9.64 11.55
C ILE A 177 11.88 10.78 11.56
N VAL A 178 12.28 11.99 11.15
CA VAL A 178 11.45 13.21 11.28
C VAL A 178 10.12 13.06 10.55
N THR A 179 10.11 12.66 9.27
CA THR A 179 8.84 12.49 8.54
C THR A 179 8.03 11.33 9.10
N THR A 180 8.68 10.27 9.60
CA THR A 180 7.95 9.17 10.25
C THR A 180 7.23 9.61 11.53
N ILE A 181 7.80 10.55 12.30
CA ILE A 181 7.13 11.17 13.45
C ILE A 181 5.86 11.90 13.00
N PHE A 182 5.94 12.72 11.94
CA PHE A 182 4.76 13.42 11.39
C PHE A 182 3.68 12.44 10.94
N THR A 183 4.04 11.37 10.22
CA THR A 183 3.09 10.32 9.81
C THR A 183 2.43 9.62 11.01
N PHE A 184 3.19 9.38 12.08
CA PHE A 184 2.64 8.80 13.31
C PHE A 184 1.64 9.75 13.99
N ILE A 185 1.99 11.03 14.14
CA ILE A 185 1.10 12.06 14.70
C ILE A 185 -0.20 12.17 13.89
N ILE A 186 -0.11 12.22 12.57
CA ILE A 186 -1.29 12.24 11.69
C ILE A 186 -2.14 10.98 11.88
N SER A 187 -1.50 9.81 12.01
CA SER A 187 -2.22 8.55 12.25
C SER A 187 -2.99 8.54 13.57
N ILE A 188 -2.49 9.22 14.62
CA ILE A 188 -3.21 9.44 15.88
C ILE A 188 -4.46 10.28 15.63
N PHE A 189 -4.32 11.41 14.92
CA PHE A 189 -5.46 12.27 14.59
C PHE A 189 -6.46 11.64 13.61
N CYS A 190 -6.07 10.61 12.86
CA CYS A 190 -7.03 9.82 12.08
C CYS A 190 -7.84 8.83 12.92
N TYR A 191 -7.57 8.67 14.23
CA TYR A 191 -8.27 7.76 15.14
C TYR A 191 -8.39 6.30 14.62
N GLY A 192 -7.46 5.88 13.75
CA GLY A 192 -7.47 4.57 13.12
C GLY A 192 -6.52 3.62 13.84
N ARG A 193 -7.04 2.61 14.53
CA ARG A 193 -6.24 1.66 15.34
C ARG A 193 -5.08 1.03 14.55
N SER A 194 -5.37 0.52 13.36
CA SER A 194 -4.36 -0.06 12.48
C SER A 194 -3.36 0.99 11.97
N GLY A 195 -3.83 2.20 11.64
CA GLY A 195 -2.97 3.31 11.23
C GLY A 195 -1.96 3.69 12.31
N ILE A 196 -2.42 3.88 13.55
CA ILE A 196 -1.58 4.17 14.72
C ILE A 196 -0.57 3.05 14.93
N PHE A 197 -1.02 1.79 14.94
CA PHE A 197 -0.16 0.63 15.17
C PHE A 197 0.96 0.51 14.13
N TYR A 198 0.64 0.56 12.83
CA TYR A 198 1.65 0.39 11.79
C TYR A 198 2.57 1.59 11.61
N SER A 199 2.07 2.82 11.81
CA SER A 199 2.93 4.01 11.80
C SER A 199 3.86 4.06 13.02
N PHE A 200 3.42 3.54 14.17
CA PHE A 200 4.28 3.35 15.33
C PHE A 200 5.39 2.32 15.08
N ILE A 201 5.06 1.15 14.52
CA ILE A 201 6.07 0.14 14.13
C ILE A 201 7.10 0.77 13.19
N LEU A 202 6.65 1.54 12.19
CA LEU A 202 7.54 2.22 11.24
C LEU A 202 8.45 3.25 11.93
N LEU A 203 7.90 4.07 12.82
CA LEU A 203 8.65 5.07 13.60
C LEU A 203 9.70 4.38 14.47
N PHE A 204 9.28 3.38 15.23
CA PHE A 204 10.18 2.66 16.12
C PHE A 204 11.30 1.98 15.34
N PHE A 205 10.95 1.26 14.27
CA PHE A 205 11.94 0.61 13.42
C PHE A 205 12.93 1.63 12.84
N SER A 206 12.45 2.81 12.44
CA SER A 206 13.32 3.90 11.95
C SER A 206 14.31 4.40 13.01
N ILE A 207 13.86 4.58 14.25
CA ILE A 207 14.72 4.97 15.39
C ILE A 207 15.73 3.87 15.69
N ALA A 208 15.25 2.64 15.90
CA ALA A 208 16.09 1.50 16.26
C ALA A 208 17.14 1.18 15.20
N TYR A 209 16.77 1.24 13.91
CA TYR A 209 17.69 1.01 12.81
C TYR A 209 18.80 2.06 12.74
N ASN A 210 18.46 3.34 12.94
CA ASN A 210 19.44 4.43 12.91
C ASN A 210 20.34 4.47 14.15
N ALA A 211 19.92 3.87 15.25
CA ALA A 211 20.64 3.85 16.52
C ALA A 211 21.70 2.73 16.63
N LYS A 212 21.97 1.97 15.55
CA LYS A 212 22.97 0.89 15.55
C LYS A 212 24.32 1.35 16.12
N GLY A 213 24.83 0.59 17.08
CA GLY A 213 26.18 0.76 17.66
C GLY A 213 26.23 1.28 19.10
N LYS A 214 25.12 1.76 19.70
CA LYS A 214 25.06 2.12 21.13
C LYS A 214 23.71 1.73 21.75
N ASN A 215 23.73 0.95 22.83
CA ASN A 215 22.59 0.69 23.72
C ASN A 215 21.27 0.27 23.02
N THR A 216 21.33 -0.63 22.05
CA THR A 216 20.15 -1.13 21.29
C THR A 216 19.01 -1.61 22.21
N TYR A 217 19.35 -2.19 23.37
CA TYR A 217 18.38 -2.64 24.38
C TYR A 217 17.54 -1.48 24.97
N LYS A 218 18.10 -0.26 25.09
CA LYS A 218 17.34 0.90 25.58
C LYS A 218 16.23 1.27 24.60
N TYR A 219 16.50 1.22 23.30
CA TYR A 219 15.48 1.46 22.28
C TYR A 219 14.41 0.36 22.29
N ILE A 220 14.80 -0.91 22.47
CA ILE A 220 13.84 -2.01 22.61
C ILE A 220 12.97 -1.83 23.87
N LEU A 221 13.53 -1.42 25.00
CA LEU A 221 12.76 -1.12 26.21
C LEU A 221 11.85 0.10 26.01
N THR A 222 12.34 1.16 25.35
CA THR A 222 11.52 2.31 24.94
C THR A 222 10.40 1.87 24.00
N PHE A 223 10.62 0.92 23.10
CA PHE A 223 9.56 0.36 22.26
C PHE A 223 8.52 -0.37 23.05
N ILE A 224 8.92 -1.29 23.93
CA ILE A 224 7.99 -2.06 24.76
C ILE A 224 7.17 -1.09 25.62
N PHE A 225 7.81 -0.05 26.17
CA PHE A 225 7.16 1.00 26.94
C PHE A 225 6.19 1.85 26.10
N PHE A 226 6.57 2.31 24.91
CA PHE A 226 5.65 3.07 24.06
C PHE A 226 4.55 2.18 23.48
N LEU A 227 4.83 0.93 23.16
CA LEU A 227 3.86 -0.05 22.72
C LEU A 227 2.87 -0.32 23.85
N SER A 228 3.32 -0.44 25.10
CA SER A 228 2.45 -0.59 26.26
C SER A 228 1.65 0.69 26.51
N LEU A 229 2.22 1.89 26.34
CA LEU A 229 1.48 3.15 26.42
C LEU A 229 0.43 3.30 25.31
N ILE A 230 0.78 2.93 24.08
CA ILE A 230 -0.18 2.91 22.95
C ILE A 230 -1.25 1.87 23.22
N PHE A 231 -0.89 0.69 23.71
CA PHE A 231 -1.83 -0.35 24.10
C PHE A 231 -2.77 0.18 25.19
N LEU A 232 -2.24 0.81 26.24
CA LEU A 232 -3.01 1.46 27.31
C LEU A 232 -3.89 2.60 26.79
N PHE A 233 -3.41 3.41 25.83
CA PHE A 233 -4.16 4.51 25.24
C PHE A 233 -5.29 4.00 24.33
N LEU A 234 -4.99 3.04 23.44
CA LEU A 234 -5.97 2.37 22.59
C LEU A 234 -7.00 1.61 23.43
N LEU A 235 -6.58 1.10 24.57
CA LEU A 235 -7.45 0.46 25.54
C LEU A 235 -8.14 1.46 26.46
N LYS A 236 -7.75 2.73 26.57
CA LYS A 236 -8.35 3.65 27.56
C LYS A 236 -9.84 3.87 27.28
N GLU A 237 -10.21 4.18 26.03
CA GLU A 237 -11.62 4.30 25.64
C GLU A 237 -12.32 2.94 25.64
N GLN A 238 -11.64 1.87 25.24
CA GLN A 238 -12.22 0.53 25.23
C GLN A 238 -12.43 -0.02 26.64
N ILE A 239 -11.57 0.27 27.61
CA ILE A 239 -11.67 -0.12 29.02
C ILE A 239 -12.77 0.71 29.67
N LEU A 240 -12.83 2.02 29.42
CA LEU A 240 -13.92 2.86 29.93
C LEU A 240 -15.29 2.40 29.37
N LEU A 241 -15.38 2.08 28.08
CA LEU A 241 -16.60 1.57 27.44
C LEU A 241 -16.87 0.06 27.68
N LEU A 242 -15.85 -0.76 27.94
CA LEU A 242 -15.96 -2.16 28.41
C LEU A 242 -16.54 -2.19 29.81
N ILE A 243 -16.19 -1.19 30.64
CA ILE A 243 -16.78 -0.98 31.97
C ILE A 243 -18.18 -0.34 31.87
N GLN A 244 -18.54 0.34 30.75
CA GLN A 244 -19.75 1.17 30.65
C GLN A 244 -20.73 0.90 29.48
N ASN A 245 -20.73 -0.27 28.80
CA ASN A 245 -21.85 -0.79 27.96
C ASN A 245 -21.81 -0.75 26.42
N SER A 246 -20.75 -0.40 25.67
CA SER A 246 -20.90 -0.36 24.19
C SER A 246 -19.60 -0.28 23.36
N THR A 247 -18.84 -1.38 23.24
CA THR A 247 -17.84 -1.50 22.15
C THR A 247 -17.95 -2.80 21.40
N ASN A 248 -17.45 -2.79 20.15
CA ASN A 248 -17.32 -3.95 19.24
C ASN A 248 -16.51 -5.12 19.82
N PHE A 249 -15.93 -5.01 21.02
CA PHE A 249 -15.36 -6.13 21.77
C PHE A 249 -16.43 -7.02 22.42
N LYS A 250 -17.67 -6.53 22.59
CA LYS A 250 -18.80 -7.34 23.08
C LYS A 250 -19.06 -8.55 22.18
N TYR A 251 -18.75 -8.43 20.89
CA TYR A 251 -18.93 -9.51 19.93
C TYR A 251 -17.80 -10.55 19.96
N GLY A 252 -16.63 -10.26 20.56
CA GLY A 252 -15.51 -11.22 20.57
C GLY A 252 -15.14 -11.69 19.15
N LEU A 253 -15.18 -13.00 18.91
CA LEU A 253 -15.01 -13.59 17.57
C LEU A 253 -16.17 -13.25 16.63
N ASP A 254 -17.37 -12.93 17.11
CA ASP A 254 -18.57 -12.60 16.31
C ASP A 254 -18.55 -11.17 15.73
N SER A 255 -17.36 -10.64 15.44
CA SER A 255 -17.28 -9.39 14.69
C SER A 255 -17.87 -9.57 13.29
N PRO A 256 -18.46 -8.54 12.66
CA PRO A 256 -18.98 -8.68 11.31
C PRO A 256 -17.95 -9.18 10.28
N ARG A 257 -16.66 -8.89 10.50
CA ARG A 257 -15.56 -9.39 9.67
C ARG A 257 -15.39 -10.89 9.76
N PHE A 258 -15.61 -11.46 10.94
CA PHE A 258 -15.56 -12.91 11.12
C PHE A 258 -16.76 -13.58 10.44
N SER A 259 -17.96 -13.01 10.57
CA SER A 259 -19.15 -13.50 9.84
C SER A 259 -18.94 -13.47 8.32
N ILE A 260 -18.31 -12.41 7.78
CA ILE A 260 -17.91 -12.35 6.37
C ILE A 260 -16.95 -13.48 6.01
N ILE A 261 -15.89 -13.70 6.80
CA ILE A 261 -14.93 -14.78 6.56
C ILE A 261 -15.64 -16.14 6.61
N GLU A 262 -16.47 -16.36 7.61
CA GLU A 262 -17.20 -17.60 7.82
C GLU A 262 -18.17 -17.90 6.67
N GLU A 263 -19.01 -16.95 6.27
CA GLU A 263 -19.93 -17.11 5.14
C GLU A 263 -19.17 -17.36 3.84
N TYR A 264 -18.09 -16.60 3.61
CA TYR A 264 -17.22 -16.80 2.44
C TYR A 264 -16.66 -18.22 2.39
N PHE A 265 -16.16 -18.74 3.52
CA PHE A 265 -15.60 -20.08 3.55
C PHE A 265 -16.64 -21.20 3.48
N LYS A 266 -17.85 -20.98 4.01
CA LYS A 266 -18.97 -21.93 3.93
C LYS A 266 -19.51 -22.07 2.49
N SER A 267 -19.38 -21.04 1.67
CA SER A 267 -19.81 -21.03 0.26
C SER A 267 -18.75 -21.56 -0.71
N PHE A 268 -17.65 -22.15 -0.21
CA PHE A 268 -16.63 -22.74 -1.07
C PHE A 268 -17.08 -24.05 -1.70
N SER A 269 -17.16 -24.04 -3.03
CA SER A 269 -17.09 -25.25 -3.86
C SER A 269 -15.71 -25.33 -4.53
N PHE A 270 -15.37 -26.50 -5.10
CA PHE A 270 -14.15 -26.65 -5.90
C PHE A 270 -14.11 -25.66 -7.08
N TYR A 271 -15.28 -25.40 -7.71
CA TYR A 271 -15.41 -24.41 -8.77
C TYR A 271 -15.08 -23.00 -8.26
N ASN A 272 -15.71 -22.60 -7.14
CA ASN A 272 -15.51 -21.26 -6.56
C ASN A 272 -14.08 -21.04 -6.05
N PHE A 273 -13.39 -22.11 -5.64
CA PHE A 273 -11.97 -22.04 -5.29
C PHE A 273 -11.07 -21.76 -6.50
N ILE A 274 -11.39 -22.33 -7.67
CA ILE A 274 -10.58 -22.14 -8.88
C ILE A 274 -10.84 -20.78 -9.50
N PHE A 275 -12.11 -20.40 -9.67
CA PHE A 275 -12.51 -19.22 -10.46
C PHE A 275 -12.83 -17.98 -9.61
N GLY A 276 -12.93 -18.13 -8.29
CA GLY A 276 -13.41 -17.10 -7.40
C GLY A 276 -14.90 -17.29 -7.07
N LEU A 277 -15.41 -16.44 -6.18
CA LEU A 277 -16.74 -16.53 -5.60
C LEU A 277 -17.47 -15.23 -5.88
N ASP A 278 -18.71 -15.28 -6.36
CA ASP A 278 -19.51 -14.07 -6.48
C ASP A 278 -19.93 -13.57 -5.09
N LEU A 279 -19.37 -12.43 -4.69
CA LEU A 279 -19.69 -11.81 -3.42
C LEU A 279 -21.13 -11.30 -3.38
N SER A 280 -21.74 -11.08 -4.55
CA SER A 280 -23.12 -10.63 -4.66
C SER A 280 -24.12 -11.69 -4.24
N GLU A 281 -23.74 -12.97 -4.14
CA GLU A 281 -24.64 -14.02 -3.64
C GLU A 281 -24.62 -14.15 -2.11
N LEU A 282 -23.67 -13.50 -1.44
CA LEU A 282 -23.42 -13.65 -0.01
C LEU A 282 -24.10 -12.53 0.78
N LYS A 283 -25.16 -12.87 1.52
CA LYS A 283 -26.05 -11.91 2.19
C LYS A 283 -25.31 -11.03 3.18
N THR A 284 -24.37 -11.58 3.97
CA THR A 284 -23.63 -10.76 4.94
C THR A 284 -22.71 -9.78 4.23
N ILE A 285 -22.13 -10.15 3.09
CA ILE A 285 -21.18 -9.32 2.34
C ILE A 285 -21.92 -8.23 1.54
N GLN A 286 -23.12 -8.52 1.03
CA GLN A 286 -23.99 -7.52 0.43
C GLN A 286 -24.31 -6.35 1.38
N LEU A 287 -24.48 -6.62 2.69
CA LEU A 287 -24.70 -5.58 3.71
C LEU A 287 -23.52 -4.60 3.84
N TYR A 288 -22.35 -4.95 3.29
CA TYR A 288 -21.14 -4.11 3.27
C TYR A 288 -20.75 -3.71 1.83
N ASP A 289 -21.73 -3.52 0.93
CA ASP A 289 -21.52 -3.11 -0.46
C ASP A 289 -20.55 -4.02 -1.23
N ASN A 290 -20.63 -5.32 -0.97
CA ASN A 290 -19.73 -6.33 -1.53
C ASN A 290 -18.24 -6.13 -1.18
N ASN A 291 -17.95 -5.48 -0.05
CA ASN A 291 -16.60 -5.27 0.47
C ASN A 291 -16.30 -6.25 1.61
N THR A 292 -15.33 -7.14 1.37
CA THR A 292 -14.91 -8.15 2.36
C THR A 292 -14.06 -7.57 3.49
N HIS A 293 -13.62 -6.30 3.39
CA HIS A 293 -12.64 -5.67 4.27
C HIS A 293 -11.33 -6.48 4.45
N ASN A 294 -11.02 -7.34 3.47
CA ASN A 294 -9.85 -8.19 3.45
C ASN A 294 -9.43 -8.43 2.00
N PHE A 295 -8.30 -7.85 1.56
CA PHE A 295 -7.87 -8.01 0.18
C PHE A 295 -7.70 -9.48 -0.24
N LEU A 296 -7.38 -10.40 0.68
CA LEU A 296 -7.22 -11.81 0.30
C LEU A 296 -8.54 -12.39 -0.20
N LEU A 297 -9.63 -12.14 0.52
CA LEU A 297 -10.97 -12.61 0.14
C LEU A 297 -11.45 -11.85 -1.09
N GLN A 298 -11.29 -10.52 -1.12
CA GLN A 298 -11.70 -9.69 -2.25
C GLN A 298 -11.00 -10.08 -3.55
N SER A 299 -9.69 -10.29 -3.51
CA SER A 299 -8.91 -10.61 -4.71
C SER A 299 -9.08 -12.07 -5.10
N HIS A 300 -9.22 -13.00 -4.13
CA HIS A 300 -9.59 -14.38 -4.46
C HIS A 300 -10.98 -14.45 -5.10
N SER A 301 -11.95 -13.70 -4.59
CA SER A 301 -13.31 -13.70 -5.16
C SER A 301 -13.31 -13.25 -6.63
N GLN A 302 -12.39 -12.35 -6.99
CA GLN A 302 -12.24 -11.83 -8.35
C GLN A 302 -11.35 -12.69 -9.26
N PHE A 303 -10.28 -13.28 -8.75
CA PHE A 303 -9.24 -13.89 -9.59
C PHE A 303 -9.00 -15.38 -9.29
N GLY A 304 -9.74 -15.94 -8.34
CA GLY A 304 -9.66 -17.33 -7.93
C GLY A 304 -8.26 -17.77 -7.50
N ILE A 305 -7.91 -19.01 -7.86
CA ILE A 305 -6.65 -19.65 -7.46
C ILE A 305 -5.41 -18.92 -7.97
N PHE A 306 -5.50 -18.18 -9.09
CA PHE A 306 -4.35 -17.46 -9.65
C PHE A 306 -3.89 -16.31 -8.76
N PHE A 307 -4.80 -15.73 -7.98
CA PHE A 307 -4.40 -14.78 -6.95
C PHE A 307 -3.62 -15.46 -5.81
N ILE A 308 -4.00 -16.69 -5.42
CA ILE A 308 -3.24 -17.47 -4.43
C ILE A 308 -1.83 -17.77 -4.95
N ILE A 309 -1.71 -18.18 -6.22
CA ILE A 309 -0.41 -18.40 -6.88
C ILE A 309 0.43 -17.11 -6.87
N PHE A 310 -0.20 -15.96 -7.16
CA PHE A 310 0.46 -14.67 -7.08
C PHE A 310 0.96 -14.34 -5.67
N ILE A 311 0.16 -14.58 -4.62
CA ILE A 311 0.60 -14.40 -3.22
C ILE A 311 1.77 -15.32 -2.87
N ILE A 312 1.72 -16.59 -3.26
CA ILE A 312 2.83 -17.54 -3.06
C ILE A 312 4.09 -17.02 -3.76
N PHE A 313 3.97 -16.47 -4.97
CA PHE A 313 5.09 -15.87 -5.69
C PHE A 313 5.66 -14.64 -4.98
N ILE A 314 4.82 -13.77 -4.42
CA ILE A 314 5.26 -12.63 -3.59
C ILE A 314 6.00 -13.14 -2.34
N ILE A 315 5.47 -14.14 -1.64
CA ILE A 315 6.12 -14.76 -0.47
C ILE A 315 7.49 -15.34 -0.86
N PHE A 316 7.58 -16.01 -2.02
CA PHE A 316 8.85 -16.51 -2.55
C PHE A 316 9.86 -15.38 -2.79
N ILE A 317 9.43 -14.25 -3.39
CA ILE A 317 10.31 -13.07 -3.57
C ILE A 317 10.80 -12.55 -2.22
N ILE A 318 9.91 -12.39 -1.25
CA ILE A 318 10.23 -11.91 0.10
C ILE A 318 11.30 -12.83 0.73
N PHE A 319 11.07 -14.14 0.71
CA PHE A 319 12.00 -15.10 1.31
C PHE A 319 13.35 -15.12 0.59
N LYS A 320 13.35 -15.22 -0.75
CA LYS A 320 14.58 -15.35 -1.56
C LYS A 320 15.40 -14.07 -1.60
N TYR A 321 14.77 -12.91 -1.76
CA TYR A 321 15.46 -11.64 -2.05
C TYR A 321 15.53 -10.70 -0.86
N MET A 322 14.63 -10.79 0.12
CA MET A 322 14.69 -9.96 1.31
C MET A 322 15.30 -10.71 2.49
N PHE A 323 14.72 -11.86 2.87
CA PHE A 323 15.17 -12.60 4.04
C PHE A 323 16.56 -13.22 3.85
N LYS A 324 16.77 -14.07 2.83
CA LYS A 324 18.07 -14.72 2.57
C LYS A 324 19.20 -13.74 2.27
N LYS A 325 18.89 -12.57 1.68
CA LYS A 325 19.87 -11.51 1.39
C LYS A 325 20.00 -10.49 2.53
N LYS A 326 19.39 -10.73 3.71
CA LYS A 326 19.44 -9.88 4.91
C LYS A 326 18.96 -8.44 4.67
N LYS A 327 18.05 -8.21 3.73
CA LYS A 327 17.47 -6.89 3.44
C LYS A 327 16.27 -6.61 4.35
N TYR A 328 16.50 -6.61 5.65
CA TYR A 328 15.45 -6.56 6.66
C TYR A 328 14.61 -5.27 6.62
N VAL A 329 15.17 -4.15 6.14
CA VAL A 329 14.41 -2.89 5.99
C VAL A 329 13.25 -3.06 5.01
N TYR A 330 13.53 -3.56 3.81
CA TYR A 330 12.47 -3.81 2.82
C TYR A 330 11.52 -4.92 3.26
N LEU A 331 12.01 -5.94 3.99
CA LEU A 331 11.15 -6.96 4.60
C LEU A 331 10.12 -6.33 5.54
N VAL A 332 10.55 -5.48 6.47
CA VAL A 332 9.63 -4.80 7.42
C VAL A 332 8.63 -3.93 6.66
N PHE A 333 9.06 -3.17 5.66
CA PHE A 333 8.16 -2.35 4.85
C PHE A 333 7.11 -3.19 4.12
N THR A 334 7.52 -4.29 3.48
CA THR A 334 6.59 -5.21 2.81
C THR A 334 5.63 -5.86 3.80
N LEU A 335 6.11 -6.28 4.97
CA LEU A 335 5.23 -6.84 6.01
C LEU A 335 4.21 -5.83 6.51
N ILE A 336 4.59 -4.56 6.74
CA ILE A 336 3.65 -3.50 7.13
C ILE A 336 2.58 -3.31 6.04
N LEU A 337 2.97 -3.24 4.77
CA LEU A 337 2.03 -3.07 3.65
C LEU A 337 1.05 -4.24 3.57
N LEU A 338 1.55 -5.49 3.54
CA LEU A 338 0.71 -6.67 3.41
C LEU A 338 -0.21 -6.86 4.62
N SER A 339 0.31 -6.68 5.84
CA SER A 339 -0.49 -6.80 7.06
C SER A 339 -1.51 -5.68 7.21
N ARG A 340 -1.23 -4.46 6.75
CA ARG A 340 -2.25 -3.40 6.64
C ARG A 340 -3.33 -3.78 5.63
N GLY A 341 -2.91 -4.38 4.52
CA GLY A 341 -3.80 -4.99 3.55
C GLY A 341 -4.74 -6.00 4.21
N LEU A 342 -4.29 -6.93 5.04
CA LEU A 342 -5.18 -7.98 5.60
C LEU A 342 -6.39 -7.44 6.39
N ILE A 343 -6.35 -6.16 6.77
CA ILE A 343 -7.37 -5.46 7.57
C ILE A 343 -8.22 -4.52 6.68
N ASP A 344 -7.95 -4.47 5.38
CA ASP A 344 -8.54 -3.53 4.42
C ASP A 344 -8.50 -4.08 2.97
N THR A 345 -8.94 -3.29 1.97
CA THR A 345 -8.88 -3.69 0.54
C THR A 345 -7.96 -2.81 -0.30
N ILE A 346 -7.07 -2.05 0.36
CA ILE A 346 -6.27 -0.98 -0.26
C ILE A 346 -4.90 -1.43 -0.82
N VAL A 347 -4.59 -2.73 -0.78
CA VAL A 347 -3.31 -3.31 -1.24
C VAL A 347 -3.59 -4.54 -2.08
N LEU A 348 -2.81 -4.76 -3.14
CA LEU A 348 -2.89 -5.83 -4.12
C LEU A 348 -4.21 -5.73 -4.92
N PHE A 349 -4.11 -5.16 -6.12
CA PHE A 349 -5.16 -4.70 -7.02
C PHE A 349 -5.82 -3.38 -6.59
N ALA A 350 -5.02 -2.47 -6.03
CA ALA A 350 -5.47 -1.18 -5.53
C ALA A 350 -4.52 -0.04 -5.90
N ASN A 351 -4.93 1.16 -5.53
CA ASN A 351 -4.26 2.44 -5.76
C ASN A 351 -2.74 2.41 -5.45
N PHE A 352 -2.36 1.75 -4.36
CA PHE A 352 -1.00 1.86 -3.83
C PHE A 352 -0.04 0.73 -4.24
N ASP A 353 -0.42 -0.13 -5.18
CA ASP A 353 0.36 -1.32 -5.53
C ASP A 353 1.74 -1.00 -6.10
N PHE A 354 1.88 0.14 -6.78
CA PHE A 354 3.18 0.58 -7.30
C PHE A 354 4.22 0.69 -6.17
N ILE A 355 3.81 1.02 -4.95
CA ILE A 355 4.72 1.11 -3.79
C ILE A 355 5.26 -0.27 -3.43
N LEU A 356 4.38 -1.27 -3.38
CA LEU A 356 4.77 -2.65 -3.14
C LEU A 356 5.73 -3.14 -4.24
N TYR A 357 5.40 -2.91 -5.51
CA TYR A 357 6.23 -3.31 -6.64
C TYR A 357 7.60 -2.60 -6.64
N ILE A 358 7.66 -1.31 -6.30
CA ILE A 358 8.92 -0.58 -6.14
C ILE A 358 9.80 -1.26 -5.07
N ILE A 359 9.25 -1.60 -3.91
CA ILE A 359 10.01 -2.24 -2.82
C ILE A 359 10.52 -3.61 -3.25
N LEU A 360 9.67 -4.42 -3.88
CA LEU A 360 10.06 -5.75 -4.39
C LEU A 360 11.20 -5.61 -5.42
N LEU A 361 11.06 -4.73 -6.40
CA LEU A 361 12.06 -4.56 -7.45
C LEU A 361 13.37 -3.95 -6.94
N ILE A 362 13.34 -3.00 -5.99
CA ILE A 362 14.55 -2.54 -5.30
C ILE A 362 15.24 -3.71 -4.61
N SER A 363 14.50 -4.53 -3.86
CA SER A 363 15.05 -5.69 -3.14
C SER A 363 15.63 -6.75 -4.08
N ILE A 364 15.13 -6.86 -5.31
CA ILE A 364 15.67 -7.76 -6.32
C ILE A 364 16.96 -7.19 -6.94
N LYS A 365 16.90 -5.94 -7.42
CA LYS A 365 17.95 -5.30 -8.24
C LYS A 365 19.18 -4.87 -7.43
N GLU A 366 19.01 -4.49 -6.17
CA GLU A 366 20.12 -4.01 -5.35
C GLU A 366 21.11 -5.17 -5.07
N LYS A 367 22.37 -5.02 -5.47
CA LYS A 367 23.45 -5.97 -5.13
C LYS A 367 23.64 -5.94 -3.60
N LYS A 368 23.96 -7.10 -2.98
CA LYS A 368 24.03 -7.31 -1.50
C LYS A 368 24.35 -6.01 -0.75
N CYS A 369 23.46 -5.57 0.15
CA CYS A 369 23.74 -4.43 1.02
C CYS A 369 25.05 -4.75 1.76
N ARG A 370 26.09 -3.93 1.55
CA ARG A 370 27.29 -3.97 2.38
C ARG A 370 26.84 -3.48 3.75
N PHE A 371 26.49 -4.40 4.65
CA PHE A 371 26.51 -4.12 6.08
C PHE A 371 27.95 -3.73 6.40
N ARG A 372 28.21 -2.42 6.50
CA ARG A 372 29.40 -1.89 7.16
C ARG A 372 29.00 -1.55 8.58
#